data_AF-A0A1C7H3W0-F1
#
_entry.id   AF-A0A1C7H3W0-F1
#
_cell.length_a   1.000
_cell.length_b   1.000
_cell.length_c   1.000
_cell.angle_alpha   90.00
_cell.angle_beta   90.00
_cell.angle_gamma   90.00
#
_symmetry.space_group_name_H-M   'P 1'
#
loop_
_entity.id
_entity.type
_entity.pdbx_description
1 polymer ?
#
loop_
_entity_poly.entity_id
_entity_poly.type
_entity_poly.pdbx_seq_one_letter_code
_entity_poly.pdbx_strand_id
1 'polypeptide(L)'
;MRFPCIRWEDNQGNSGYKVKNRFHNQCYFPEWIKEDKIIFNGTCLPQNAVDESGKGSYFVLYKFRYGYADNEKNAMDESAIDIDWAVNSKGQKIHLPGIDFIKIYTGVNQESGWLGECSTEISGIEDLHVLGVDIDTRK
;
A
#
# COMPACT_ATOMS: atom_id res chain seq x y z
N MET A 1 14.68 -17.30 -13.07
CA MET A 1 13.66 -16.90 -14.05
C MET A 1 12.38 -16.57 -13.30
N ARG A 2 11.63 -15.54 -13.74
CA ARG A 2 10.29 -15.24 -13.22
C ARG A 2 9.27 -15.75 -14.24
N PHE A 3 8.15 -16.27 -13.74
CA PHE A 3 7.12 -16.84 -14.60
C PHE A 3 5.83 -16.02 -14.42
N PRO A 4 5.23 -15.51 -15.51
CA PRO A 4 3.90 -14.92 -15.48
C PRO A 4 2.93 -15.92 -14.85
N CYS A 5 2.10 -15.43 -13.93
CA CYS A 5 1.38 -16.31 -13.04
C CYS A 5 -0.07 -15.85 -12.85
N ILE A 6 -0.32 -14.56 -12.60
CA ILE A 6 -1.69 -14.01 -12.48
C ILE A 6 -1.81 -12.85 -13.45
N ARG A 7 -2.80 -12.87 -14.34
CA ARG A 7 -3.09 -11.71 -15.19
C ARG A 7 -3.86 -10.66 -14.40
N TRP A 8 -3.52 -9.39 -14.58
CA TRP A 8 -4.29 -8.27 -14.03
C TRP A 8 -4.66 -7.28 -15.12
N GLU A 9 -5.73 -6.53 -14.88
CA GLU A 9 -6.23 -5.44 -15.70
C GLU A 9 -6.76 -4.34 -14.77
N ASP A 10 -6.76 -3.09 -15.22
CA ASP A 10 -7.33 -1.97 -14.48
C ASP A 10 -8.45 -1.25 -15.27
N ASN A 11 -9.12 -0.32 -14.61
CA ASN A 11 -10.21 0.48 -15.18
C ASN A 11 -9.71 1.60 -16.11
N GLN A 12 -8.40 1.73 -16.32
CA GLN A 12 -7.77 2.68 -17.24
C GLN A 12 -7.31 2.00 -18.54
N GLY A 13 -7.57 0.70 -18.69
CA GLY A 13 -7.19 -0.08 -19.87
C GLY A 13 -5.77 -0.65 -19.82
N ASN A 14 -5.05 -0.51 -18.70
CA ASN A 14 -3.76 -1.16 -18.53
C ASN A 14 -3.97 -2.63 -18.14
N SER A 15 -2.98 -3.45 -18.47
CA SER A 15 -2.95 -4.84 -18.04
C SER A 15 -1.51 -5.35 -17.94
N GLY A 16 -1.34 -6.46 -17.25
CA GLY A 16 -0.05 -7.09 -17.08
C GLY A 16 -0.15 -8.44 -16.39
N TYR A 17 0.98 -8.89 -15.88
CA TYR A 17 1.06 -10.12 -15.10
C TYR A 17 1.74 -9.86 -13.78
N LYS A 18 1.21 -10.47 -12.72
CA LYS A 18 1.97 -10.74 -11.50
C LYS A 18 2.81 -11.97 -11.71
N VAL A 19 4.06 -11.90 -11.28
CA VAL A 19 5.02 -12.97 -11.44
C VAL A 19 5.31 -13.64 -10.11
N LYS A 20 5.55 -14.94 -10.13
CA LYS A 20 6.12 -15.63 -8.97
C LYS A 20 7.63 -15.53 -8.98
N ASN A 21 8.23 -15.43 -7.79
CA ASN A 21 9.68 -15.52 -7.64
C ASN A 21 10.12 -16.99 -7.65
N ARG A 22 11.45 -17.23 -7.65
CA ARG A 22 12.01 -18.59 -7.74
C ARG A 22 11.85 -19.43 -6.46
N PHE A 23 11.42 -18.82 -5.36
CA PHE A 23 11.36 -19.46 -4.05
C PHE A 23 10.02 -20.16 -3.80
N HIS A 24 9.01 -19.89 -4.63
CA HIS A 24 7.67 -20.46 -4.48
C HIS A 24 7.23 -21.15 -5.78
N ASN A 25 6.63 -22.33 -5.63
CA ASN A 25 6.10 -23.09 -6.77
C ASN A 25 4.68 -22.65 -7.13
N GLN A 26 3.90 -22.22 -6.14
CA GLN A 26 2.53 -21.75 -6.29
C GLN A 26 2.46 -20.32 -6.84
N CYS A 27 1.30 -19.99 -7.38
CA CYS A 27 0.96 -18.62 -7.72
C CYS A 27 0.56 -17.82 -6.47
N TYR A 28 0.76 -16.50 -6.49
CA TYR A 28 0.38 -15.62 -5.37
C TYR A 28 -1.10 -15.21 -5.40
N PHE A 29 -1.97 -16.08 -5.93
CA PHE A 29 -3.40 -15.84 -5.93
C PHE A 29 -3.96 -16.37 -4.60
N PRO A 30 -4.80 -15.61 -3.90
CA PRO A 30 -5.35 -16.05 -2.62
C PRO A 30 -6.12 -17.38 -2.72
N GLU A 31 -5.63 -18.44 -2.06
CA GLU A 31 -6.26 -19.77 -2.13
C GLU A 31 -7.62 -19.86 -1.43
N TRP A 32 -7.96 -18.88 -0.58
CA TRP A 32 -9.27 -18.80 0.08
C TRP A 32 -10.37 -18.20 -0.82
N ILE A 33 -10.01 -17.66 -1.98
CA ILE A 33 -10.96 -17.17 -2.98
C ILE A 33 -11.28 -18.32 -3.92
N LYS A 34 -12.57 -18.63 -4.09
CA LYS A 34 -13.03 -19.78 -4.90
C LYS A 34 -13.25 -19.39 -6.36
N GLU A 35 -13.42 -18.11 -6.61
CA GLU A 35 -13.59 -17.49 -7.90
C GLU A 35 -12.24 -17.39 -8.64
N ASP A 36 -12.31 -17.23 -9.96
CA ASP A 36 -11.14 -17.05 -10.83
C ASP A 36 -10.62 -15.60 -10.87
N LYS A 37 -11.37 -14.66 -10.28
CA LYS A 37 -11.09 -13.22 -10.27
C LYS A 37 -11.39 -12.61 -8.92
N ILE A 38 -10.49 -11.72 -8.48
CA ILE A 38 -10.72 -10.79 -7.37
C ILE A 38 -10.64 -9.36 -7.91
N ILE A 39 -11.55 -8.49 -7.44
CA ILE A 39 -11.59 -7.08 -7.82
C ILE A 39 -11.30 -6.23 -6.59
N PHE A 40 -10.29 -5.38 -6.70
CA PHE A 40 -9.98 -4.37 -5.70
C PHE A 40 -10.55 -3.03 -6.15
N ASN A 41 -11.22 -2.32 -5.23
CA ASN A 41 -11.75 -0.98 -5.47
C ASN A 41 -11.04 0.00 -4.54
N GLY A 42 -10.63 1.15 -5.08
CA GLY A 42 -9.93 2.18 -4.33
C GLY A 42 -8.99 2.98 -5.22
N THR A 43 -8.14 3.78 -4.58
CA THR A 43 -7.10 4.55 -5.26
C THR A 43 -5.86 3.69 -5.45
N CYS A 44 -5.47 3.43 -6.70
CA CYS A 44 -4.15 2.87 -7.00
C CYS A 44 -3.12 4.01 -6.96
N LEU A 45 -2.16 3.93 -6.04
CA LEU A 45 -1.08 4.90 -5.93
C LEU A 45 -0.04 4.69 -7.04
N PRO A 46 0.70 5.75 -7.42
CA PRO A 46 1.84 5.63 -8.30
C PRO A 46 2.88 4.64 -7.76
N GLN A 47 3.64 4.04 -8.68
CA GLN A 47 4.83 3.27 -8.33
C GLN A 47 5.82 4.17 -7.58
N ASN A 48 6.36 3.69 -6.47
CA ASN A 48 7.25 4.47 -5.62
C ASN A 48 8.58 3.77 -5.33
N ALA A 49 8.76 2.51 -5.72
CA ALA A 49 10.03 1.81 -5.62
C ALA A 49 10.94 2.12 -6.82
N VAL A 50 12.18 2.48 -6.56
CA VAL A 50 13.23 2.72 -7.56
C VAL A 50 14.41 1.82 -7.27
N ASP A 51 14.93 1.15 -8.31
CA ASP A 51 16.20 0.43 -8.21
C ASP A 51 17.38 1.40 -8.29
N GLU A 52 17.79 1.92 -7.15
CA GLU A 52 18.93 2.83 -7.01
C GLU A 52 20.27 2.17 -7.39
N SER A 53 20.33 0.83 -7.46
CA SER A 53 21.53 0.14 -7.92
C SER A 53 21.66 0.06 -9.44
N GLY A 54 20.57 0.23 -10.18
CA GLY A 54 20.45 -0.04 -11.62
C GLY A 54 20.70 -1.50 -12.03
N LYS A 55 20.84 -2.42 -11.07
CA LYS A 55 21.16 -3.85 -11.25
C LYS A 55 20.09 -4.77 -10.64
N GLY A 56 19.02 -4.19 -10.13
CA GLY A 56 17.92 -4.85 -9.45
C GLY A 56 18.30 -5.34 -8.05
N SER A 57 19.30 -4.77 -7.39
CA SER A 57 19.82 -5.29 -6.10
C SER A 57 19.39 -4.47 -4.89
N TYR A 58 19.01 -3.21 -5.09
CA TYR A 58 18.65 -2.30 -4.01
C TYR A 58 17.50 -1.40 -4.46
N PHE A 59 16.36 -1.55 -3.81
CA PHE A 59 15.16 -0.79 -4.09
C PHE A 59 14.90 0.20 -2.96
N VAL A 60 14.65 1.46 -3.31
CA VAL A 60 14.23 2.52 -2.38
C VAL A 60 12.78 2.86 -2.67
N LEU A 61 11.94 2.75 -1.64
CA LEU A 61 10.55 3.19 -1.69
C LEU A 61 10.51 4.67 -1.28
N TYR A 62 10.22 5.53 -2.25
CA TYR A 62 10.08 6.96 -2.00
C TYR A 62 8.73 7.27 -1.37
N LYS A 63 8.74 8.16 -0.39
CA LYS A 63 7.52 8.59 0.29
C LYS A 63 6.60 9.37 -0.65
N PHE A 64 5.30 9.15 -0.48
CA PHE A 64 4.25 10.02 -0.96
C PHE A 64 4.20 11.32 -0.13
N ARG A 65 3.35 12.25 -0.54
CA ARG A 65 3.26 13.56 0.13
C ARG A 65 2.82 13.45 1.59
N TYR A 66 1.81 12.62 1.89
CA TYR A 66 1.27 12.31 3.22
C TYR A 66 0.21 11.19 3.10
N GLY A 67 -0.32 10.71 4.23
CA GLY A 67 -1.55 9.89 4.26
C GLY A 67 -1.40 8.44 3.80
N TYR A 68 -0.17 7.94 3.74
CA TYR A 68 0.14 6.54 3.48
C TYR A 68 0.84 5.95 4.72
N ALA A 69 0.54 4.70 5.06
CA ALA A 69 1.31 4.01 6.09
C ALA A 69 2.73 3.71 5.57
N ASP A 70 3.72 3.68 6.47
CA ASP A 70 5.15 3.56 6.11
C ASP A 70 5.70 4.72 5.25
N ASN A 71 5.08 5.91 5.35
CA ASN A 71 5.51 7.07 4.58
C ASN A 71 6.63 7.88 5.26
N GLU A 72 6.83 7.67 6.56
CA GLU A 72 7.85 8.32 7.37
C GLU A 72 8.24 7.41 8.54
N LYS A 73 9.38 7.68 9.18
CA LYS A 73 9.84 6.92 10.35
C LYS A 73 8.83 6.97 11.49
N ASN A 74 8.65 5.86 12.19
CA ASN A 74 7.68 5.68 13.29
C ASN A 74 7.70 6.76 14.38
N ALA A 75 8.83 7.43 14.60
CA ALA A 75 8.99 8.45 15.65
C ALA A 75 8.68 9.89 15.17
N MET A 76 8.23 10.06 13.92
CA MET A 76 7.95 11.35 13.32
C MET A 76 6.44 11.55 13.20
N ASP A 77 5.95 12.77 13.47
CA ASP A 77 4.52 13.11 13.40
C ASP A 77 3.91 12.79 12.03
N GLU A 78 4.68 12.91 10.95
CA GLU A 78 4.25 12.62 9.57
C GLU A 78 4.06 11.12 9.27
N SER A 79 4.35 10.23 10.23
CA SER A 79 3.95 8.83 10.18
C SER A 79 2.49 8.62 10.62
N ALA A 80 1.90 9.60 11.29
CA ALA A 80 0.51 9.56 11.69
C ALA A 80 -0.45 9.83 10.52
N ILE A 81 -1.65 9.30 10.64
CA ILE A 81 -2.76 9.57 9.72
C ILE A 81 -3.82 10.33 10.50
N ASP A 82 -4.14 11.53 10.04
CA ASP A 82 -5.23 12.32 10.61
C ASP A 82 -6.56 11.86 10.01
N ILE A 83 -7.47 11.39 10.86
CA ILE A 83 -8.82 10.96 10.45
C ILE A 83 -9.66 12.13 9.95
N ASP A 84 -9.27 13.36 10.29
CA ASP A 84 -9.89 14.58 9.81
C ASP A 84 -9.62 14.81 8.32
N TRP A 85 -8.70 14.07 7.69
CA TRP A 85 -8.51 14.03 6.23
C TRP A 85 -9.59 13.22 5.49
N ALA A 86 -10.54 12.59 6.20
CA ALA A 86 -11.55 11.76 5.59
C ALA A 86 -12.42 12.52 4.57
N VAL A 87 -12.66 11.87 3.43
CA VAL A 87 -13.54 12.37 2.37
C VAL A 87 -14.55 11.31 1.95
N ASN A 88 -15.73 11.75 1.49
CA ASN A 88 -16.71 10.85 0.87
C ASN A 88 -16.33 10.51 -0.59
N SER A 89 -17.15 9.69 -1.26
CA SER A 89 -16.95 9.28 -2.66
C SER A 89 -16.97 10.43 -3.69
N LYS A 90 -17.38 11.63 -3.30
CA LYS A 90 -17.34 12.85 -4.12
C LYS A 90 -16.12 13.72 -3.81
N GLY A 91 -15.21 13.28 -2.94
CA GLY A 91 -14.04 14.04 -2.50
C GLY A 91 -14.36 15.17 -1.52
N GLN A 92 -15.53 15.15 -0.87
CA GLN A 92 -15.92 16.18 0.09
C GLN A 92 -15.48 15.77 1.49
N LYS A 93 -14.89 16.70 2.26
CA LYS A 93 -14.50 16.48 3.66
C LYS A 93 -15.70 15.98 4.47
N ILE A 94 -15.48 14.95 5.27
CA ILE A 94 -16.45 14.42 6.23
C ILE A 94 -15.81 14.36 7.61
N HIS A 95 -16.63 14.46 8.65
CA HIS A 95 -16.20 14.23 10.02
C HIS A 95 -16.39 12.76 10.38
N LEU A 96 -15.34 12.10 10.85
CA LEU A 96 -15.39 10.77 11.45
C LEU A 96 -15.22 10.92 12.96
N PRO A 97 -16.15 10.41 13.79
CA PRO A 97 -16.02 10.50 15.24
C PRO A 97 -14.97 9.54 15.81
N GLY A 98 -14.49 8.58 15.02
CA GLY A 98 -13.51 7.58 15.41
C GLY A 98 -13.38 6.47 14.37
N ILE A 99 -12.53 5.48 14.67
CA ILE A 99 -12.31 4.28 13.86
C ILE A 99 -12.42 3.03 14.74
N ASP A 100 -13.36 2.13 14.40
CA ASP A 100 -13.50 0.85 15.11
C ASP A 100 -12.60 -0.25 14.55
N PHE A 101 -12.34 -0.22 13.23
CA PHE A 101 -11.58 -1.24 12.53
C PHE A 101 -10.64 -0.63 11.51
N ILE A 102 -9.39 -1.08 11.51
CA ILE A 102 -8.41 -0.69 10.51
C ILE A 102 -8.05 -1.90 9.67
N LYS A 103 -8.06 -1.69 8.36
CA LYS A 103 -7.71 -2.70 7.37
C LYS A 103 -6.65 -2.12 6.45
N ILE A 104 -5.48 -2.74 6.46
CA ILE A 104 -4.32 -2.24 5.72
C ILE A 104 -4.11 -3.08 4.47
N TYR A 105 -3.96 -2.38 3.37
CA TYR A 105 -3.64 -2.92 2.07
C TYR A 105 -2.59 -2.05 1.41
N THR A 106 -1.66 -2.67 0.70
CA THR A 106 -0.73 -1.93 -0.15
C THR A 106 -1.49 -1.33 -1.33
N GLY A 107 -1.40 0.00 -1.48
CA GLY A 107 -2.07 0.75 -2.54
C GLY A 107 -1.29 0.81 -3.86
N VAL A 108 -0.10 0.20 -3.90
CA VAL A 108 0.82 0.24 -5.04
C VAL A 108 0.78 -1.07 -5.83
N ASN A 109 0.62 -0.97 -7.15
CA ASN A 109 0.66 -2.12 -8.05
C ASN A 109 2.06 -2.30 -8.69
N GLN A 110 3.10 -2.53 -7.87
CA GLN A 110 4.50 -2.64 -8.31
C GLN A 110 5.15 -3.95 -7.84
N GLU A 111 6.19 -4.40 -8.55
CA GLU A 111 7.04 -5.52 -8.15
C GLU A 111 8.51 -5.08 -8.11
N SER A 112 9.17 -5.17 -6.96
CA SER A 112 10.56 -4.72 -6.75
C SER A 112 11.58 -5.79 -7.08
N GLY A 113 11.68 -6.14 -8.36
CA GLY A 113 12.79 -6.99 -8.79
C GLY A 113 12.74 -8.41 -8.22
N TRP A 114 13.89 -8.92 -7.75
CA TRP A 114 13.99 -10.27 -7.17
C TRP A 114 13.26 -10.42 -5.83
N LEU A 115 13.03 -9.32 -5.10
CA LEU A 115 12.18 -9.29 -3.91
C LEU A 115 10.76 -9.73 -4.32
N GLY A 116 10.31 -9.25 -5.48
CA GLY A 116 9.04 -9.59 -6.11
C GLY A 116 7.84 -8.85 -5.52
N GLU A 117 7.92 -8.48 -4.25
CA GLU A 117 6.93 -7.65 -3.58
C GLU A 117 7.32 -6.16 -3.63
N CYS A 118 6.32 -5.31 -3.42
CA CYS A 118 6.47 -3.95 -2.94
C CYS A 118 5.37 -3.83 -1.88
N SER A 119 5.72 -3.84 -0.60
CA SER A 119 4.76 -3.95 0.50
C SER A 119 4.67 -2.65 1.29
N THR A 120 3.78 -2.66 2.28
CA THR A 120 3.68 -1.59 3.27
C THR A 120 4.07 -2.18 4.59
N GLU A 121 5.11 -1.62 5.19
CA GLU A 121 5.77 -2.16 6.35
C GLU A 121 5.22 -1.48 7.60
N ILE A 122 4.42 -2.22 8.36
CA ILE A 122 3.82 -1.74 9.61
C ILE A 122 4.07 -2.72 10.74
N SER A 123 4.37 -2.19 11.93
CA SER A 123 4.58 -2.99 13.15
C SER A 123 3.38 -2.94 14.11
N GLY A 124 2.56 -1.88 14.01
CA GLY A 124 1.41 -1.65 14.87
C GLY A 124 0.71 -0.35 14.50
N ILE A 125 -0.39 -0.08 15.20
CA ILE A 125 -1.17 1.15 15.09
C ILE A 125 -1.55 1.58 16.50
N GLU A 126 -1.43 2.86 16.77
CA GLU A 126 -1.74 3.45 18.07
C GLU A 126 -2.75 4.60 17.89
N ASP A 127 -3.70 4.70 18.80
CA ASP A 127 -4.57 5.88 18.89
C ASP A 127 -3.89 6.92 19.79
N LEU A 128 -3.44 8.02 19.18
CA LEU A 128 -2.71 9.08 19.88
C LEU A 128 -3.56 9.74 20.98
N HIS A 129 -4.89 9.75 20.86
CA HIS A 129 -5.77 10.29 21.91
C HIS A 129 -5.69 9.45 23.20
N VAL A 130 -5.60 8.12 23.06
CA VAL A 130 -5.46 7.20 24.20
C VAL A 130 -4.10 7.34 24.84
N LEU A 131 -3.07 7.69 24.06
CA LEU A 131 -1.71 7.94 24.55
C LEU A 131 -1.52 9.35 25.12
N GLY A 132 -2.50 10.25 24.96
CA GLY A 132 -2.39 11.65 25.38
C GLY A 132 -1.35 12.44 24.57
N VAL A 133 -1.08 12.03 23.33
CA VAL A 133 -0.16 12.69 22.40
C VAL A 133 -0.97 13.59 21.47
N ASP A 134 -0.52 14.84 21.33
CA ASP A 134 -1.13 15.84 20.45
C ASP A 134 -0.08 16.29 19.42
N ILE A 135 -0.45 16.24 18.15
CA ILE A 135 0.39 16.62 17.00
C ILE A 135 -0.45 17.49 16.07
N ASP A 136 0.17 18.52 15.49
CA ASP A 136 -0.54 19.42 14.58
C ASP A 136 -0.97 18.69 13.30
N THR A 137 -2.23 18.85 12.90
CA THR A 137 -2.69 18.44 11.58
C THR A 137 -1.86 19.10 10.50
N ARG A 138 -1.35 18.29 9.57
CA ARG A 138 -0.65 18.79 8.38
C ARG A 138 -1.53 19.76 7.59
N LYS A 139 -1.01 20.96 7.33
CA LYS A 139 -1.66 22.04 6.55
C LYS A 139 -1.56 21.84 5.03
#